data_AF-A0A7D9IVD8-F1
#
_entry.id   AF-A0A7D9IVD8-F1
#
_cell.length_a   1.000
_cell.length_b   1.000
_cell.length_c   1.000
_cell.angle_alpha   90.00
_cell.angle_beta   90.00
_cell.angle_gamma   90.00
#
_symmetry.space_group_name_H-M   'P 1'
#
loop_
_entity.id
_entity.type
_entity.pdbx_description
1 polymer ?
#
loop_
_entity_poly.entity_id
_entity_poly.type
_entity_poly.pdbx_seq_one_letter_code
_entity_poly.pdbx_strand_id
1 'polypeptide(L)'
;MEAHSNSLVLSIAFLPKSKDSGRAIAEQRKKEVGENRKVYKWGTDARYTQDLPGFVEAKGPQSLPKDVRFTDEATLSLFGVGLIDFENHGLGYIYGDWKSWDSLEDFRKLITPAIHSGLPHAAEYWRDDVWFGAQFLNGSNPEVIRKCKKLPDNFPVKNITVDKLLDRGYNLKTAIKTCLIFLVDYKILEGVATMNKPKDKRYITPAMGLFYLKNNDDMVPIAIQLGQQPGEGNPIWTPLQDTEWDWLMAKLWLRCADTQYHQ
;
A
#
# COMPACT_ATOMS: atom_id res chain seq x y z
N MET A 1 -19.97 8.08 -55.36
CA MET A 1 -19.40 8.34 -54.02
C MET A 1 -19.15 6.98 -53.41
N GLU A 2 -17.89 6.56 -53.46
CA GLU A 2 -17.45 5.24 -53.04
C GLU A 2 -17.54 5.10 -51.52
N ALA A 3 -18.29 4.10 -51.07
CA ALA A 3 -18.28 3.66 -49.69
C ALA A 3 -16.99 2.86 -49.46
N HIS A 4 -16.02 3.45 -48.77
CA HIS A 4 -14.85 2.72 -48.28
C HIS A 4 -15.30 1.72 -47.19
N SER A 5 -15.54 0.48 -47.63
CA SER A 5 -15.66 -0.69 -46.77
C SER A 5 -14.28 -0.97 -46.16
N ASN A 6 -14.02 -0.46 -44.96
CA ASN A 6 -12.94 -0.97 -44.12
C ASN A 6 -13.36 -2.34 -43.59
N SER A 7 -13.13 -3.36 -44.41
CA SER A 7 -13.17 -4.77 -44.01
C SER A 7 -12.19 -4.98 -42.85
N LEU A 8 -12.71 -5.13 -41.64
CA LEU A 8 -11.99 -5.68 -40.48
C LEU A 8 -11.33 -6.99 -40.91
N VAL A 9 -10.00 -6.97 -41.01
CA VAL A 9 -9.20 -8.11 -41.44
C VAL A 9 -9.19 -9.15 -40.32
N LEU A 10 -9.85 -10.30 -40.59
CA LEU A 10 -9.64 -11.67 -40.09
C LEU A 10 -9.57 -11.89 -38.56
N SER A 11 -10.43 -12.79 -38.08
CA SER A 11 -10.49 -13.36 -36.72
C SER A 11 -9.28 -14.20 -36.29
N ILE A 12 -8.13 -14.04 -36.95
CA ILE A 12 -6.93 -14.87 -36.77
C ILE A 12 -5.74 -13.95 -36.49
N ALA A 13 -5.06 -14.16 -35.38
CA ALA A 13 -3.86 -13.43 -35.02
C ALA A 13 -2.63 -13.95 -35.78
N PHE A 14 -1.90 -13.06 -36.46
CA PHE A 14 -0.68 -13.42 -37.19
C PHE A 14 0.55 -12.75 -36.58
N LEU A 15 1.57 -13.55 -36.28
CA LEU A 15 2.90 -13.03 -35.98
C LEU A 15 3.53 -12.35 -37.22
N PRO A 16 4.45 -11.38 -37.05
CA PRO A 16 5.10 -10.71 -38.17
C PRO A 16 5.85 -11.64 -39.13
N LYS A 17 6.35 -12.76 -38.63
CA LYS A 17 7.07 -13.79 -39.40
C LYS A 17 6.20 -15.00 -39.78
N SER A 18 4.88 -14.93 -39.58
CA SER A 18 3.99 -16.03 -39.98
C SER A 18 4.02 -16.22 -41.50
N LYS A 19 4.01 -17.48 -41.95
CA LYS A 19 3.90 -17.83 -43.37
C LYS A 19 2.59 -17.33 -44.00
N ASP A 20 1.57 -17.15 -43.17
CA ASP A 20 0.24 -16.67 -43.57
C ASP A 20 0.15 -15.14 -43.61
N SER A 21 1.21 -14.42 -43.20
CA SER A 21 1.27 -12.96 -43.26
C SER A 21 1.63 -12.50 -44.67
N GLY A 22 0.62 -12.43 -45.55
CA GLY A 22 0.77 -11.90 -46.91
C GLY A 22 1.35 -10.47 -46.93
N ARG A 23 1.88 -10.05 -48.10
CA ARG A 23 2.54 -8.74 -48.29
C ARG A 23 1.68 -7.56 -47.83
N ALA A 24 0.40 -7.55 -48.17
CA ALA A 24 -0.54 -6.48 -47.79
C ALA A 24 -0.70 -6.35 -46.26
N ILE A 25 -0.81 -7.48 -45.54
CA ILE A 25 -0.89 -7.51 -44.07
C ILE A 25 0.42 -6.97 -43.48
N ALA A 26 1.56 -7.34 -44.05
CA ALA A 26 2.86 -6.87 -43.58
C ALA A 26 3.06 -5.35 -43.79
N GLU A 27 2.63 -4.81 -44.93
CA GLU A 27 2.68 -3.37 -45.22
C GLU A 27 1.71 -2.59 -44.32
N GLN A 28 0.48 -3.06 -44.15
CA GLN A 28 -0.49 -2.43 -43.25
C GLN A 28 -0.02 -2.43 -41.79
N ARG A 29 0.53 -3.54 -41.29
CA ARG A 29 1.09 -3.62 -39.92
C ARG A 29 2.22 -2.60 -39.71
N LYS A 30 3.12 -2.44 -40.69
CA LYS A 30 4.20 -1.44 -40.60
C LYS A 30 3.65 -0.02 -40.54
N LYS A 31 2.63 0.27 -41.36
CA LYS A 31 1.95 1.57 -41.36
C LYS A 31 1.29 1.84 -40.01
N GLU A 32 0.48 0.91 -39.51
CA GLU A 32 -0.20 0.99 -38.22
C GLU A 32 0.78 1.22 -37.06
N VAL A 33 1.83 0.41 -36.93
CA VAL A 33 2.85 0.60 -35.87
C VAL A 33 3.57 1.94 -36.02
N GLY A 34 3.85 2.37 -37.26
CA GLY A 34 4.44 3.67 -37.55
C GLY A 34 3.56 4.84 -37.15
N GLU A 35 2.24 4.72 -37.33
CA GLU A 35 1.24 5.71 -36.89
C GLU A 35 1.11 5.69 -35.35
N ASN A 36 1.02 4.51 -34.73
CA ASN A 36 0.92 4.37 -33.28
C ASN A 36 2.14 4.97 -32.56
N ARG A 37 3.35 4.82 -33.09
CA ARG A 37 4.55 5.45 -32.50
C ARG A 37 4.53 6.98 -32.53
N LYS A 38 3.76 7.59 -33.44
CA LYS A 38 3.58 9.05 -33.47
C LYS A 38 2.57 9.53 -32.43
N VAL A 39 1.64 8.65 -32.05
CA VAL A 39 0.53 8.93 -31.14
C VAL A 39 0.91 8.61 -29.68
N TYR A 40 1.47 7.43 -29.43
CA TYR A 40 1.86 6.94 -28.11
C TYR A 40 3.35 7.15 -27.90
N LYS A 41 3.70 8.32 -27.40
CA LYS A 41 5.09 8.70 -27.10
C LYS A 41 5.39 8.53 -25.61
N TRP A 42 6.67 8.39 -25.30
CA TRP A 42 7.17 8.47 -23.93
C TRP A 42 7.11 9.91 -23.42
N GLY A 43 6.53 10.10 -22.25
CA GLY A 43 6.39 11.40 -21.60
C GLY A 43 7.72 11.98 -21.17
N THR A 44 7.81 13.31 -21.21
CA THR A 44 9.03 14.07 -20.86
C THR A 44 8.77 15.07 -19.74
N ASP A 45 7.71 14.87 -18.97
CA ASP A 45 7.38 15.75 -17.85
C ASP A 45 8.49 15.68 -16.78
N ALA A 46 9.10 16.83 -16.49
CA ALA A 46 10.21 16.94 -15.53
C ALA A 46 9.85 16.42 -14.13
N ARG A 47 8.56 16.36 -13.78
CA ARG A 47 8.08 15.83 -12.50
C ARG A 47 8.25 14.31 -12.37
N TYR A 48 8.33 13.58 -13.48
CA TYR A 48 8.23 12.11 -13.48
C TYR A 48 9.34 11.41 -14.29
N THR A 49 10.38 12.13 -14.71
CA THR A 49 11.42 11.61 -15.62
C THR A 49 12.67 11.09 -14.93
N GLN A 50 12.80 11.30 -13.62
CA GLN A 50 13.93 10.82 -12.83
C GLN A 50 13.47 9.68 -11.91
N ASP A 51 14.21 8.58 -11.92
CA ASP A 51 14.05 7.42 -11.01
C ASP A 51 12.64 6.78 -10.99
N LEU A 52 11.87 6.94 -12.08
CA LEU A 52 10.53 6.36 -12.26
C LEU A 52 10.42 5.58 -13.58
N PRO A 53 9.49 4.62 -13.69
CA PRO A 53 9.18 3.96 -14.96
C PRO A 53 8.72 4.95 -16.04
N GLY A 54 8.91 4.58 -17.31
CA GLY A 54 8.38 5.36 -18.44
C GLY A 54 6.85 5.44 -18.42
N PHE A 55 6.31 6.58 -18.84
CA PHE A 55 4.88 6.86 -18.89
C PHE A 55 4.48 7.47 -20.24
N VAL A 56 3.18 7.52 -20.53
CA VAL A 56 2.66 8.07 -21.79
C VAL A 56 2.70 9.61 -21.78
N GLU A 57 3.09 10.21 -22.91
CA GLU A 57 3.02 11.66 -23.09
C GLU A 57 1.55 12.13 -23.20
N ALA A 58 1.06 12.81 -22.17
CA ALA A 58 -0.27 13.42 -22.15
C ALA A 58 -0.32 14.61 -21.18
N LYS A 59 -1.07 15.66 -21.53
CA LYS A 59 -1.32 16.81 -20.62
C LYS A 59 -2.37 16.50 -19.56
N GLY A 60 -3.17 15.46 -19.78
CA GLY A 60 -4.25 15.02 -18.93
C GLY A 60 -5.13 13.99 -19.66
N PRO A 61 -6.12 13.39 -19.00
CA PRO A 61 -6.91 12.30 -19.57
C PRO A 61 -7.56 12.64 -20.92
N GLN A 62 -8.04 13.88 -21.09
CA GLN A 62 -8.70 14.33 -22.31
C GLN A 62 -7.75 14.50 -23.52
N SER A 63 -6.44 14.53 -23.29
CA SER A 63 -5.44 14.61 -24.37
C SER A 63 -5.02 13.24 -24.91
N LEU A 64 -5.40 12.15 -24.23
CA LEU A 64 -5.11 10.79 -24.70
C LEU A 64 -5.91 10.44 -25.97
N PRO A 65 -5.44 9.49 -26.80
CA PRO A 65 -6.27 8.91 -27.85
C PRO A 65 -7.54 8.28 -27.29
N LYS A 66 -8.67 8.39 -28.02
CA LYS A 66 -9.98 7.90 -27.53
C LYS A 66 -9.95 6.42 -27.11
N ASP A 67 -9.19 5.60 -27.82
CA ASP A 67 -9.06 4.15 -27.58
C ASP A 67 -8.50 3.78 -26.20
N VAL A 68 -7.88 4.75 -25.50
CA VAL A 68 -7.27 4.53 -24.17
C VAL A 68 -7.78 5.53 -23.11
N ARG A 69 -8.89 6.24 -23.39
CA ARG A 69 -9.54 7.09 -22.39
C ARG A 69 -10.42 6.26 -21.47
N PHE A 70 -10.77 6.83 -20.32
CA PHE A 70 -11.88 6.31 -19.52
C PHE A 70 -13.15 6.27 -20.37
N THR A 71 -13.90 5.19 -20.21
CA THR A 71 -15.20 5.01 -20.85
C THR A 71 -16.31 5.80 -20.15
N ASP A 72 -16.09 6.18 -18.89
CA ASP A 72 -17.00 6.97 -18.07
C ASP A 72 -16.36 8.33 -17.72
N GLU A 73 -17.05 9.41 -18.05
CA GLU A 73 -16.60 10.78 -17.76
C GLU A 73 -16.58 11.08 -16.25
N ALA A 74 -17.44 10.41 -15.45
CA ALA A 74 -17.48 10.56 -14.00
C ALA A 74 -16.17 10.12 -13.32
N THR A 75 -15.36 9.28 -13.97
CA THR A 75 -14.04 8.88 -13.45
C THR A 75 -13.09 10.07 -13.32
N LEU A 76 -13.27 11.12 -14.15
CA LEU A 76 -12.40 12.31 -14.11
C LEU A 76 -12.55 13.13 -12.83
N SER A 77 -13.70 13.05 -12.16
CA SER A 77 -13.97 13.74 -10.89
C SER A 77 -13.68 12.88 -9.66
N LEU A 78 -13.37 11.59 -9.82
CA LEU A 78 -13.30 10.62 -8.71
C LEU A 78 -12.26 10.97 -7.63
N PHE A 79 -11.17 11.64 -8.02
CA PHE A 79 -10.10 12.03 -7.10
C PHE A 79 -10.24 13.45 -6.55
N GLY A 80 -11.30 14.17 -6.93
CA GLY A 80 -11.68 15.41 -6.26
C GLY A 80 -12.18 15.12 -4.85
N VAL A 81 -11.70 15.88 -3.86
CA VAL A 81 -12.16 15.76 -2.47
C VAL A 81 -12.48 17.16 -1.95
N GLY A 82 -13.73 17.59 -2.14
CA GLY A 82 -14.28 18.86 -1.67
C GLY A 82 -15.52 18.67 -0.80
N LEU A 83 -16.21 19.78 -0.49
CA LEU A 83 -17.40 19.76 0.36
C LEU A 83 -18.50 18.84 -0.17
N ILE A 84 -18.78 18.89 -1.48
CA ILE A 84 -19.81 18.04 -2.11
C ILE A 84 -19.50 16.55 -1.90
N ASP A 85 -18.23 16.15 -1.94
CA ASP A 85 -17.83 14.76 -1.73
C ASP A 85 -18.06 14.32 -0.28
N PHE A 86 -17.84 15.22 0.68
CA PHE A 86 -18.20 14.99 2.09
C PHE A 86 -19.72 14.92 2.28
N GLU A 87 -20.47 15.81 1.65
CA GLU A 87 -21.95 15.83 1.69
C GLU A 87 -22.56 14.55 1.08
N ASN A 88 -22.02 14.08 -0.04
CA ASN A 88 -22.41 12.82 -0.68
C ASN A 88 -22.24 11.62 0.27
N HIS A 89 -21.31 11.69 1.21
CA HIS A 89 -21.10 10.68 2.25
C HIS A 89 -21.84 10.99 3.56
N GLY A 90 -22.63 12.05 3.63
CA GLY A 90 -23.31 12.47 4.87
C GLY A 90 -22.37 13.04 5.94
N LEU A 91 -21.16 13.44 5.55
CA LEU A 91 -20.08 13.90 6.43
C LEU A 91 -19.79 15.41 6.30
N GLY A 92 -20.68 16.18 5.66
CA GLY A 92 -20.48 17.63 5.48
C GLY A 92 -20.20 18.39 6.79
N TYR A 93 -20.71 17.91 7.93
CA TYR A 93 -20.53 18.54 9.24
C TYR A 93 -19.10 18.49 9.80
N ILE A 94 -18.24 17.60 9.31
CA ILE A 94 -16.80 17.56 9.67
C ILE A 94 -15.91 18.23 8.62
N TYR A 95 -16.47 18.76 7.53
CA TYR A 95 -15.67 19.41 6.51
C TYR A 95 -15.03 20.69 7.06
N GLY A 96 -13.69 20.72 7.07
CA GLY A 96 -12.94 21.82 7.64
C GLY A 96 -12.90 21.84 9.18
N ASP A 97 -13.36 20.79 9.87
CA ASP A 97 -13.12 20.63 11.30
C ASP A 97 -11.76 19.94 11.55
N TRP A 98 -10.93 20.58 12.38
CA TRP A 98 -9.53 20.19 12.64
C TRP A 98 -9.32 19.76 14.09
N LYS A 99 -10.42 19.49 14.80
CA LYS A 99 -10.39 18.95 16.17
C LYS A 99 -10.01 17.48 16.17
N SER A 100 -9.42 17.06 17.29
CA SER A 100 -9.28 15.64 17.60
C SER A 100 -10.64 14.99 17.82
N TRP A 101 -10.75 13.71 17.48
CA TRP A 101 -11.84 12.88 17.95
C TRP A 101 -11.73 12.64 19.46
N ASP A 102 -12.87 12.49 20.13
CA ASP A 102 -12.92 12.29 21.58
C ASP A 102 -12.59 10.84 21.97
N SER A 103 -12.88 9.89 21.06
CA SER A 103 -12.63 8.46 21.25
C SER A 103 -12.24 7.78 19.94
N LEU A 104 -11.48 6.68 20.07
CA LEU A 104 -11.18 5.77 18.96
C LEU A 104 -12.45 5.16 18.33
N GLU A 105 -13.53 5.04 19.11
CA GLU A 105 -14.81 4.55 18.60
C GLU A 105 -15.51 5.56 17.68
N ASP A 106 -15.14 6.85 17.74
CA ASP A 106 -15.75 7.87 16.90
C ASP A 106 -15.42 7.70 15.42
N PHE A 107 -14.31 7.01 15.08
CA PHE A 107 -13.98 6.68 13.68
C PHE A 107 -15.07 5.85 13.01
N ARG A 108 -15.89 5.10 13.77
CA ARG A 108 -17.05 4.37 13.23
C ARG A 108 -18.08 5.30 12.59
N LYS A 109 -18.15 6.57 12.99
CA LYS A 109 -19.06 7.59 12.42
C LYS A 109 -18.75 7.91 10.97
N LEU A 110 -17.53 7.63 10.50
CA LEU A 110 -17.14 7.81 9.10
C LEU A 110 -17.83 6.79 8.17
N ILE A 111 -18.34 5.69 8.72
CA ILE A 111 -19.03 4.66 7.95
C ILE A 111 -20.53 4.95 7.97
N THR A 112 -20.97 5.78 7.03
CA THR A 112 -22.38 6.13 6.84
C THR A 112 -23.07 5.15 5.88
N PRO A 113 -24.40 5.22 5.69
CA PRO A 113 -25.09 4.41 4.67
C PRO A 113 -24.60 4.60 3.23
N ALA A 114 -23.87 5.69 2.94
CA ALA A 114 -23.22 5.90 1.64
C ALA A 114 -22.07 4.89 1.39
N ILE A 115 -21.49 4.34 2.45
CA ILE A 115 -20.49 3.27 2.37
C ILE A 115 -21.22 1.93 2.27
N HIS A 116 -21.51 1.50 1.04
CA HIS A 116 -22.32 0.29 0.79
C HIS A 116 -21.73 -1.02 1.33
N SER A 117 -20.40 -1.10 1.52
CA SER A 117 -19.76 -2.25 2.14
C SER A 117 -20.08 -2.38 3.64
N GLY A 118 -20.62 -1.32 4.25
CA GLY A 118 -20.90 -1.27 5.68
C GLY A 118 -19.65 -1.16 6.55
N LEU A 119 -19.83 -1.41 7.84
CA LEU A 119 -18.78 -1.34 8.85
C LEU A 119 -17.72 -2.43 8.60
N PRO A 120 -16.44 -2.09 8.41
CA PRO A 120 -15.41 -3.09 8.22
C PRO A 120 -15.23 -3.95 9.47
N HIS A 121 -14.92 -5.25 9.30
CA HIS A 121 -14.60 -6.14 10.42
C HIS A 121 -13.45 -5.59 11.30
N ALA A 122 -12.53 -4.82 10.72
CA ALA A 122 -11.49 -4.13 11.49
C ALA A 122 -12.06 -3.26 12.63
N ALA A 123 -13.26 -2.69 12.49
CA ALA A 123 -13.90 -1.90 13.54
C ALA A 123 -14.23 -2.69 14.81
N GLU A 124 -14.18 -4.02 14.77
CA GLU A 124 -14.40 -4.92 15.91
C GLU A 124 -13.09 -5.52 16.44
N TYR A 125 -12.12 -5.77 15.55
CA TYR A 125 -10.94 -6.57 15.88
C TYR A 125 -9.60 -5.82 15.86
N TRP A 126 -9.56 -4.55 15.44
CA TRP A 126 -8.29 -3.82 15.23
C TRP A 126 -7.33 -3.76 16.43
N ARG A 127 -7.84 -3.92 17.65
CA ARG A 127 -7.02 -3.95 18.88
C ARG A 127 -6.34 -5.30 19.13
N ASP A 128 -6.89 -6.40 18.61
CA ASP A 128 -6.39 -7.76 18.82
C ASP A 128 -5.06 -7.97 18.08
N ASP A 129 -4.07 -8.54 18.76
CA ASP A 129 -2.75 -8.85 18.21
C ASP A 129 -2.80 -9.94 17.12
N VAL A 130 -3.73 -10.90 17.21
CA VAL A 130 -3.96 -11.91 16.17
C VAL A 130 -4.48 -11.24 14.90
N TRP A 131 -5.52 -10.41 15.03
CA TRP A 131 -6.05 -9.66 13.89
C TRP A 131 -4.99 -8.73 13.29
N PHE A 132 -4.23 -8.02 14.13
CA PHE A 132 -3.15 -7.14 13.72
C PHE A 132 -2.09 -7.88 12.90
N GLY A 133 -1.60 -9.03 13.38
CA GLY A 133 -0.61 -9.83 12.65
C GLY A 133 -1.16 -10.40 11.35
N ALA A 134 -2.43 -10.82 11.34
CA ALA A 134 -3.09 -11.31 10.13
C ALA A 134 -3.18 -10.25 9.01
N GLN A 135 -3.24 -8.95 9.34
CA GLN A 135 -3.25 -7.88 8.32
C GLN A 135 -1.97 -7.82 7.47
N PHE A 136 -0.84 -8.35 7.96
CA PHE A 136 0.41 -8.42 7.18
C PHE A 136 0.44 -9.61 6.21
N LEU A 137 -0.59 -10.48 6.23
CA LEU A 137 -0.73 -11.63 5.33
C LEU A 137 -1.98 -11.51 4.46
N ASN A 138 -3.08 -11.03 5.04
CA ASN A 138 -4.42 -11.05 4.45
C ASN A 138 -5.04 -9.64 4.32
N GLY A 139 -4.29 -8.60 4.69
CA GLY A 139 -4.69 -7.20 4.48
C GLY A 139 -4.29 -6.72 3.09
N SER A 140 -4.18 -5.40 2.93
CA SER A 140 -3.86 -4.80 1.63
C SER A 140 -2.38 -4.83 1.27
N ASN A 141 -1.47 -5.03 2.23
CA ASN A 141 -0.02 -5.09 1.99
C ASN A 141 0.63 -6.39 2.48
N PRO A 142 0.48 -7.49 1.73
CA PRO A 142 1.12 -8.77 2.05
C PRO A 142 2.56 -8.89 1.51
N GLU A 143 3.20 -7.79 1.09
CA GLU A 143 4.48 -7.84 0.34
C GLU A 143 5.73 -7.72 1.23
N VAL A 144 5.60 -7.20 2.46
CA VAL A 144 6.75 -6.81 3.29
C VAL A 144 7.19 -7.90 4.26
N ILE A 145 6.24 -8.65 4.82
CA ILE A 145 6.54 -9.64 5.87
C ILE A 145 7.40 -10.77 5.31
N ARG A 146 8.47 -11.09 6.03
CA ARG A 146 9.41 -12.13 5.63
C ARG A 146 9.93 -12.90 6.82
N LYS A 147 10.30 -14.16 6.58
CA LYS A 147 10.94 -15.02 7.58
C LYS A 147 12.25 -14.39 8.08
N CYS A 148 12.39 -14.29 9.40
CA CYS A 148 13.58 -13.77 10.04
C CYS A 148 14.56 -14.92 10.36
N LYS A 149 15.65 -15.04 9.59
CA LYS A 149 16.71 -16.05 9.84
C LYS A 149 17.76 -15.58 10.84
N LYS A 150 17.94 -14.27 10.96
CA LYS A 150 18.80 -13.57 11.91
C LYS A 150 18.19 -12.20 12.14
N LEU A 151 18.14 -11.74 13.39
CA LEU A 151 17.73 -10.38 13.69
C LEU A 151 18.70 -9.37 13.04
N PRO A 152 18.19 -8.25 12.48
CA PRO A 152 19.02 -7.12 12.10
C PRO A 152 19.85 -6.63 13.29
N ASP A 153 21.10 -6.23 13.06
CA ASP A 153 21.99 -5.79 14.15
C ASP A 153 21.48 -4.49 14.81
N ASN A 154 20.71 -3.68 14.07
CA ASN A 154 20.04 -2.47 14.54
C ASN A 154 18.64 -2.71 15.15
N PHE A 155 18.24 -3.97 15.32
CA PHE A 155 17.00 -4.35 16.02
C PHE A 155 17.29 -5.36 17.14
N PRO A 156 17.86 -4.90 18.27
CA PRO A 156 18.46 -5.75 19.30
C PRO A 156 17.43 -6.38 20.25
N VAL A 157 16.42 -7.09 19.72
CA VAL A 157 15.41 -7.82 20.50
C VAL A 157 16.10 -8.92 21.30
N LYS A 158 15.86 -8.96 22.62
CA LYS A 158 16.47 -9.93 23.53
C LYS A 158 15.45 -10.99 23.90
N ASN A 159 15.91 -12.20 24.23
CA ASN A 159 15.00 -13.27 24.66
C ASN A 159 14.11 -12.84 25.84
N ILE A 160 14.68 -12.14 26.82
CA ILE A 160 13.96 -11.69 28.03
C ILE A 160 12.80 -10.72 27.75
N THR A 161 12.75 -10.10 26.56
CA THR A 161 11.67 -9.18 26.19
C THR A 161 10.49 -9.88 25.52
N VAL A 162 10.66 -11.14 25.09
CA VAL A 162 9.64 -11.87 24.30
C VAL A 162 9.39 -13.31 24.77
N ASP A 163 10.17 -13.85 25.70
CA ASP A 163 10.14 -15.27 26.08
C ASP A 163 8.77 -15.78 26.55
N LYS A 164 8.02 -14.96 27.30
CA LYS A 164 6.67 -15.31 27.75
C LYS A 164 5.58 -15.11 26.69
N LEU A 165 5.92 -14.58 25.52
CA LEU A 165 5.01 -14.43 24.37
C LEU A 165 5.09 -15.64 23.42
N LEU A 166 6.14 -16.46 23.54
CA LEU A 166 6.35 -17.64 22.72
C LEU A 166 5.67 -18.86 23.33
N ASP A 167 5.37 -19.87 22.51
CA ASP A 167 4.86 -21.14 23.02
C ASP A 167 5.88 -21.81 23.96
N ARG A 168 5.38 -22.57 24.96
CA ARG A 168 6.22 -23.23 25.95
C ARG A 168 7.27 -24.11 25.28
N GLY A 169 8.52 -23.99 25.74
CA GLY A 169 9.67 -24.72 25.19
C GLY A 169 10.44 -23.95 24.12
N TYR A 170 9.93 -22.81 23.65
CA TYR A 170 10.68 -21.91 22.78
C TYR A 170 11.40 -20.81 23.55
N ASN A 171 12.55 -20.42 23.00
CA ASN A 171 13.21 -19.15 23.24
C ASN A 171 13.43 -18.48 21.88
N LEU A 172 13.77 -17.18 21.86
CA LEU A 172 13.91 -16.43 20.61
C LEU A 172 14.89 -17.09 19.62
N LYS A 173 16.01 -17.64 20.11
CA LYS A 173 17.00 -18.32 19.28
C LYS A 173 16.46 -19.62 18.68
N THR A 174 15.72 -20.42 19.43
CA THR A 174 15.12 -21.65 18.91
C THR A 174 13.98 -21.34 17.94
N ALA A 175 13.12 -20.36 18.25
CA ALA A 175 12.03 -19.93 17.38
C ALA A 175 12.52 -19.41 16.02
N ILE A 176 13.64 -18.65 15.98
CA ILE A 176 14.30 -18.25 14.73
C ILE A 176 14.77 -19.48 13.94
N LYS A 177 15.45 -20.42 14.60
CA LYS A 177 15.95 -21.66 13.96
C LYS A 177 14.83 -22.54 13.42
N THR A 178 13.73 -22.66 14.14
CA THR A 178 12.54 -23.43 13.74
C THR A 178 11.60 -22.63 12.86
N CYS A 179 12.02 -21.46 12.37
CA CYS A 179 11.33 -20.73 11.31
C CYS A 179 9.98 -20.13 11.72
N LEU A 180 9.80 -19.86 13.02
CA LEU A 180 8.56 -19.31 13.58
C LEU A 180 8.61 -17.80 13.75
N ILE A 181 9.73 -17.14 13.45
CA ILE A 181 9.90 -15.69 13.60
C ILE A 181 9.91 -15.00 12.23
N PHE A 182 9.14 -13.93 12.14
CA PHE A 182 8.96 -13.12 10.93
C PHE A 182 9.25 -11.64 11.24
N LEU A 183 9.59 -10.88 10.21
CA LEU A 183 10.04 -9.50 10.30
C LEU A 183 9.37 -8.68 9.19
N VAL A 184 8.93 -7.47 9.56
CA VAL A 184 8.71 -6.36 8.63
C VAL A 184 9.75 -5.28 8.95
N ASP A 185 10.31 -4.66 7.92
CA ASP A 185 11.36 -3.66 8.06
C ASP A 185 11.13 -2.52 7.05
N TYR A 186 10.65 -1.38 7.56
CA TYR A 186 10.33 -0.19 6.76
C TYR A 186 11.50 0.78 6.64
N LYS A 187 12.75 0.27 6.64
CA LYS A 187 13.96 1.08 6.42
C LYS A 187 13.90 1.97 5.18
N ILE A 188 13.17 1.58 4.13
CA ILE A 188 13.01 2.39 2.93
C ILE A 188 12.40 3.77 3.19
N LEU A 189 11.68 3.95 4.31
CA LEU A 189 11.11 5.22 4.73
C LEU A 189 12.14 6.14 5.42
N GLU A 190 13.36 5.67 5.68
CA GLU A 190 14.41 6.48 6.29
C GLU A 190 14.80 7.64 5.37
N GLY A 191 14.68 8.87 5.88
CA GLY A 191 14.96 10.09 5.12
C GLY A 191 13.83 10.59 4.22
N VAL A 192 12.68 9.89 4.16
CA VAL A 192 11.51 10.38 3.43
C VAL A 192 10.93 11.61 4.14
N ALA A 193 10.84 12.72 3.41
CA ALA A 193 10.31 13.96 3.92
C ALA A 193 8.79 13.89 4.15
N THR A 194 8.32 14.46 5.25
CA THR A 194 6.88 14.58 5.55
C THR A 194 6.37 16.00 5.37
N MET A 195 5.04 16.16 5.32
CA MET A 195 4.40 17.48 5.32
C MET A 195 4.83 18.27 6.56
N ASN A 196 5.39 19.46 6.35
CA ASN A 196 5.88 20.32 7.42
C ASN A 196 5.54 21.80 7.15
N LYS A 197 4.25 22.10 7.03
CA LYS A 197 3.73 23.47 6.89
C LYS A 197 3.22 23.96 8.25
N PRO A 198 3.15 25.29 8.52
CA PRO A 198 2.76 25.81 9.83
C PRO A 198 1.41 25.31 10.36
N LYS A 199 0.44 25.07 9.47
CA LYS A 199 -0.89 24.57 9.83
C LYS A 199 -1.01 23.04 9.72
N ASP A 200 -0.16 22.37 8.96
CA ASP A 200 -0.26 20.93 8.71
C ASP A 200 1.13 20.30 8.80
N LYS A 201 1.34 19.53 9.88
CA LYS A 201 2.57 18.78 10.15
C LYS A 201 2.22 17.32 10.34
N ARG A 202 2.90 16.45 9.60
CA ARG A 202 2.67 15.00 9.61
C ARG A 202 3.97 14.28 9.91
N TYR A 203 3.86 13.09 10.47
CA TYR A 203 4.98 12.32 10.99
C TYR A 203 4.85 10.87 10.57
N ILE A 204 5.98 10.24 10.32
CA ILE A 204 6.10 8.81 9.98
C ILE A 204 7.41 8.30 10.61
N THR A 205 7.51 6.99 10.78
CA THR A 205 8.72 6.36 11.32
C THR A 205 9.13 5.17 10.45
N PRO A 206 10.44 4.92 10.25
CA PRO A 206 10.94 3.76 9.51
C PRO A 206 10.96 2.52 10.42
N ALA A 207 9.79 2.12 10.91
CA ALA A 207 9.65 1.12 11.96
C ALA A 207 10.06 -0.30 11.52
N MET A 208 10.40 -1.13 12.51
CA MET A 208 10.57 -2.57 12.38
C MET A 208 9.61 -3.29 13.30
N GLY A 209 9.01 -4.38 12.83
CA GLY A 209 8.10 -5.22 13.60
C GLY A 209 8.52 -6.69 13.53
N LEU A 210 8.62 -7.34 14.68
CA LEU A 210 8.91 -8.76 14.81
C LEU A 210 7.62 -9.52 15.16
N PHE A 211 7.39 -10.63 14.46
CA PHE A 211 6.20 -11.46 14.60
C PHE A 211 6.57 -12.90 14.92
N TYR A 212 5.66 -13.60 15.60
CA TYR A 212 5.75 -15.01 15.92
C TYR A 212 4.55 -15.77 15.37
N LEU A 213 4.80 -16.91 14.73
CA LEU A 213 3.78 -17.86 14.31
C LEU A 213 3.53 -18.84 15.47
N LYS A 214 2.34 -18.75 16.07
CA LYS A 214 1.90 -19.64 17.15
C LYS A 214 1.58 -21.05 16.63
N ASN A 215 1.49 -22.01 17.54
CA ASN A 215 1.10 -23.40 17.23
C ASN A 215 -0.31 -23.54 16.63
N ASN A 216 -1.19 -22.55 16.78
CA ASN A 216 -2.51 -22.52 16.17
C ASN A 216 -2.55 -21.75 14.84
N ASP A 217 -1.38 -21.52 14.23
CA ASP A 217 -1.16 -20.81 12.96
C ASP A 217 -1.47 -19.30 12.98
N ASP A 218 -1.75 -18.72 14.15
CA ASP A 218 -1.90 -17.28 14.29
C ASP A 218 -0.54 -16.57 14.24
N MET A 219 -0.44 -15.55 13.39
CA MET A 219 0.69 -14.61 13.37
C MET A 219 0.42 -13.49 14.38
N VAL A 220 1.31 -13.29 15.35
CA VAL A 220 1.17 -12.21 16.35
C VAL A 220 2.41 -11.30 16.39
N PRO A 221 2.25 -9.98 16.55
CA PRO A 221 3.37 -9.08 16.83
C PRO A 221 3.93 -9.33 18.23
N ILE A 222 5.25 -9.37 18.36
CA ILE A 222 5.95 -9.61 19.65
C ILE A 222 6.95 -8.51 20.02
N ALA A 223 7.41 -7.71 19.05
CA ALA A 223 8.30 -6.58 19.32
C ALA A 223 8.20 -5.54 18.20
N ILE A 224 8.29 -4.25 18.55
CA ILE A 224 8.30 -3.13 17.60
C ILE A 224 9.40 -2.14 17.99
N GLN A 225 10.18 -1.66 17.03
CA GLN A 225 11.09 -0.52 17.20
C GLN A 225 10.74 0.54 16.16
N LEU A 226 10.51 1.78 16.59
CA LEU A 226 9.94 2.81 15.72
C LEU A 226 10.97 3.43 14.76
N GLY A 227 12.22 3.58 15.19
CA GLY A 227 13.32 4.04 14.36
C GLY A 227 14.31 2.93 13.98
N GLN A 228 15.16 3.21 12.99
CA GLN A 228 16.21 2.29 12.55
C GLN A 228 17.42 2.27 13.47
N GLN A 229 17.66 3.30 14.29
CA GLN A 229 18.81 3.35 15.20
C GLN A 229 18.36 3.08 16.64
N PRO A 230 18.78 1.98 17.30
CA PRO A 230 18.38 1.69 18.67
C PRO A 230 19.03 2.68 19.65
N GLY A 231 18.31 3.03 20.71
CA GLY A 231 18.82 3.93 21.75
C GLY A 231 17.75 4.27 22.79
N GLU A 232 18.11 5.07 23.78
CA GLU A 232 17.19 5.48 24.86
C GLU A 232 15.92 6.17 24.33
N GLY A 233 16.06 7.00 23.28
CA GLY A 233 14.94 7.65 22.60
C GLY A 233 14.21 6.80 21.55
N ASN A 234 14.65 5.55 21.33
CA ASN A 234 14.02 4.62 20.40
C ASN A 234 14.11 3.18 20.95
N PRO A 235 13.31 2.88 22.00
CA PRO A 235 13.31 1.58 22.64
C PRO A 235 12.60 0.52 21.78
N ILE A 236 12.65 -0.73 22.25
CA ILE A 236 11.86 -1.83 21.73
C ILE A 236 10.61 -1.96 22.59
N TRP A 237 9.45 -1.81 21.96
CA TRP A 237 8.14 -1.97 22.55
C TRP A 237 7.66 -3.41 22.40
N THR A 238 7.04 -3.97 23.44
CA THR A 238 6.53 -5.34 23.50
C THR A 238 5.22 -5.40 24.28
N PRO A 239 4.30 -6.34 23.95
CA PRO A 239 3.08 -6.52 24.73
C PRO A 239 3.34 -7.10 26.13
N LEU A 240 4.57 -7.59 26.40
CA LEU A 240 4.94 -8.21 27.67
C LEU A 240 5.42 -7.21 28.72
N GLN A 241 6.15 -6.17 28.30
CA GLN A 241 6.86 -5.26 29.21
C GLN A 241 6.20 -3.87 29.28
N ASP A 242 5.49 -3.47 28.24
CA ASP A 242 4.92 -2.13 28.11
C ASP A 242 3.45 -2.09 28.51
N THR A 243 2.94 -0.88 28.73
CA THR A 243 1.51 -0.68 29.02
C THR A 243 0.67 -0.98 27.77
N GLU A 244 -0.61 -1.28 27.97
CA GLU A 244 -1.54 -1.52 26.85
C GLU A 244 -1.55 -0.35 25.85
N TRP A 245 -1.50 0.89 26.33
CA TRP A 245 -1.52 2.09 25.49
C TRP A 245 -0.20 2.33 24.76
N ASP A 246 0.94 2.06 25.40
CA ASP A 246 2.25 2.14 24.74
C ASP A 246 2.36 1.11 23.62
N TRP A 247 1.92 -0.13 23.88
CA TRP A 247 1.88 -1.17 22.85
C TRP A 247 0.94 -0.83 21.70
N LEU A 248 -0.26 -0.33 22.03
CA LEU A 248 -1.22 0.11 21.02
C LEU A 248 -0.65 1.24 20.16
N MET A 249 0.04 2.21 20.77
CA MET A 249 0.71 3.29 20.07
C MET A 249 1.80 2.77 19.14
N ALA A 250 2.65 1.84 19.60
CA ALA A 250 3.68 1.22 18.78
C ALA A 250 3.09 0.50 17.56
N LYS A 251 1.99 -0.23 17.74
CA LYS A 251 1.23 -0.87 16.66
C LYS A 251 0.67 0.14 15.64
N LEU A 252 0.10 1.25 16.10
CA LEU A 252 -0.42 2.30 15.24
C LEU A 252 0.68 2.95 14.39
N TRP A 253 1.86 3.23 14.97
CA TRP A 253 3.01 3.72 14.22
C TRP A 253 3.52 2.72 13.18
N LEU A 254 3.57 1.43 13.52
CA LEU A 254 3.96 0.40 12.55
C LEU A 254 2.98 0.31 11.37
N ARG A 255 1.66 0.41 11.62
CA ARG A 255 0.65 0.45 10.55
C ARG A 255 0.68 1.75 9.75
N CYS A 256 1.06 2.87 10.38
CA CYS A 256 1.26 4.13 9.68
C CYS A 256 2.40 4.02 8.65
N ALA A 257 3.52 3.41 9.03
CA ALA A 257 4.62 3.08 8.12
C ALA A 257 4.17 2.13 6.99
N ASP A 258 3.46 1.05 7.34
CA ASP A 258 2.90 0.12 6.35
C ASP A 258 1.99 0.81 5.32
N THR A 259 1.19 1.77 5.78
CA THR A 259 0.28 2.53 4.91
C THR A 259 1.05 3.38 3.90
N GLN A 260 2.22 3.94 4.27
CA GLN A 260 3.04 4.70 3.32
C GLN A 260 3.74 3.80 2.32
N TYR A 261 4.09 2.58 2.70
CA TYR A 261 4.71 1.62 1.79
C TYR A 261 3.69 1.09 0.78
N HIS A 262 2.47 0.81 1.23
CA HIS A 262 1.40 0.25 0.43
C HIS A 262 0.90 1.17 -0.70
N GLN A 263 0.79 2.47 -0.43
CA GLN A 263 0.25 3.47 -1.37
C GLN A 263 1.34 4.02 -2.28
#